data_AF-A0A553BTQ5-F1
#
_entry.id   AF-A0A553BTQ5-F1
#
_cell.length_a   1.000
_cell.length_b   1.000
_cell.length_c   1.000
_cell.angle_alpha   90.00
_cell.angle_beta   90.00
_cell.angle_gamma   90.00
#
_symmetry.space_group_name_H-M   'P 1'
#
loop_
_entity.id
_entity.type
_entity.pdbx_description
1 polymer ?
#
loop_
_entity_poly.entity_id
_entity_poly.type
_entity_poly.pdbx_seq_one_letter_code
_entity_poly.pdbx_strand_id
1 'polypeptide(L)'
;MQHRGEIIRKAVYNSGYTITEIAKCIGKSRKWMYLMFENSNVSLDIVLQIGKIIHYDFTDEIKEFSPSQRVIEKSPLDSKKENSDAEYWKNKYLKLLEEYNDLLKLKK
;
A
#
# COMPACT_ATOMS: atom_id res chain seq x y z
N MET A 1 -5.87 21.95 -0.85
CA MET A 1 -6.08 20.71 -1.62
C MET A 1 -4.71 20.20 -2.04
N GLN A 2 -4.33 18.96 -1.70
CA GLN A 2 -3.03 18.42 -2.11
C GLN A 2 -3.05 18.12 -3.61
N HIS A 3 -2.18 18.76 -4.37
CA HIS A 3 -2.09 18.58 -5.82
C HIS A 3 -1.15 17.42 -6.14
N ARG A 4 -1.70 16.19 -6.19
CA ARG A 4 -0.89 14.97 -6.34
C ARG A 4 -0.06 14.95 -7.62
N GLY A 5 -0.62 15.44 -8.73
CA GLY A 5 0.11 15.55 -9.99
C GLY A 5 1.37 16.41 -9.88
N GLU A 6 1.34 17.48 -9.08
CA GLU A 6 2.49 18.39 -8.92
C GLU A 6 3.57 17.77 -8.03
N ILE A 7 3.15 17.01 -7.01
CA ILE A 7 4.05 16.20 -6.16
C ILE A 7 4.81 15.17 -7.00
N ILE A 8 4.08 14.39 -7.79
CA ILE A 8 4.67 13.36 -8.66
C ILE A 8 5.61 14.02 -9.66
N ARG A 9 5.23 15.16 -10.24
CA ARG A 9 6.07 15.92 -11.16
C ARG A 9 7.43 16.24 -10.52
N LYS A 10 7.44 16.82 -9.33
CA LYS A 10 8.69 17.16 -8.61
C LYS A 10 9.54 15.92 -8.33
N ALA A 11 8.93 14.84 -7.84
CA ALA A 11 9.64 13.60 -7.58
C ALA A 11 10.28 13.01 -8.86
N VAL A 12 9.56 13.04 -9.99
CA VAL A 12 10.07 12.58 -11.29
C VAL A 12 11.24 13.42 -11.78
N TYR A 13 11.19 14.75 -11.64
CA TYR A 13 12.32 15.60 -12.03
C TYR A 13 13.55 15.41 -11.11
N ASN A 14 13.33 15.10 -9.84
CA ASN A 14 14.42 14.87 -8.87
C ASN A 14 15.03 13.46 -8.98
N SER A 15 14.31 12.49 -9.51
CA SER A 15 14.77 11.09 -9.59
C SER A 15 15.73 10.83 -10.76
N GLY A 16 15.85 11.77 -11.70
CA GLY A 16 16.73 11.64 -12.87
C GLY A 16 16.18 10.75 -14.00
N TYR A 17 14.98 10.20 -13.85
CA TYR A 17 14.31 9.43 -14.89
C TYR A 17 13.66 10.35 -15.92
N THR A 18 13.71 9.99 -17.21
CA THR A 18 12.98 10.74 -18.22
C THR A 18 11.49 10.39 -18.18
N ILE A 19 10.65 11.40 -18.44
CA ILE A 19 9.19 11.24 -18.54
C ILE A 19 8.81 10.18 -19.59
N THR A 20 9.63 10.05 -20.64
CA THR A 20 9.43 9.04 -21.69
C THR A 20 9.61 7.63 -21.18
N GLU A 21 10.60 7.38 -20.32
CA GLU A 21 10.86 6.05 -19.74
C GLU A 21 9.73 5.65 -18.80
N ILE A 22 9.30 6.56 -17.92
CA ILE A 22 8.21 6.30 -16.98
C ILE A 22 6.90 6.02 -17.71
N ALA A 23 6.59 6.82 -18.75
CA ALA A 23 5.41 6.62 -19.57
C ALA A 23 5.42 5.23 -20.25
N LYS A 24 6.59 4.78 -20.74
CA LYS A 24 6.75 3.43 -21.31
C LYS A 24 6.55 2.34 -20.25
N CYS A 25 7.11 2.49 -19.05
CA CYS A 25 6.94 1.51 -17.97
C CYS A 25 5.48 1.36 -17.52
N ILE A 26 4.68 2.43 -17.59
CA ILE A 26 3.26 2.42 -17.20
C ILE A 26 2.35 2.07 -18.40
N GLY A 27 2.90 1.96 -19.62
CA GLY A 27 2.12 1.68 -20.82
C GLY A 27 1.19 2.84 -21.23
N LYS A 28 1.61 4.09 -20.97
CA LYS A 28 0.85 5.31 -21.30
C LYS A 28 1.65 6.21 -22.23
N SER A 29 0.97 7.18 -22.84
CA SER A 29 1.63 8.17 -23.71
C SER A 29 2.29 9.27 -22.89
N ARG A 30 3.33 9.92 -23.44
CA ARG A 30 3.96 11.10 -22.80
C ARG A 30 2.96 12.21 -22.53
N LYS A 31 2.03 12.44 -23.47
CA LYS A 31 0.94 13.41 -23.33
C LYS A 31 0.07 13.12 -22.10
N TRP A 32 -0.26 11.84 -21.88
CA TRP A 32 -1.01 11.43 -20.70
C TRP A 32 -0.26 11.76 -19.40
N MET A 33 1.07 11.60 -19.39
CA MET A 33 1.89 11.94 -18.21
C MET A 33 1.85 13.44 -17.89
N TYR A 34 1.97 14.31 -18.91
CA TYR A 34 1.84 15.76 -18.71
C TYR A 34 0.46 16.16 -18.22
N LEU A 35 -0.59 15.58 -18.80
CA LEU A 35 -1.96 15.81 -18.35
C LEU A 35 -2.15 15.33 -16.90
N MET A 36 -1.58 14.18 -16.54
CA MET A 36 -1.63 13.64 -15.19
C MET A 36 -0.96 14.56 -14.17
N PHE A 37 0.15 15.22 -14.52
CA PHE A 37 0.80 16.20 -13.64
C PHE A 37 -0.08 17.41 -13.33
N GLU A 38 -0.96 17.82 -14.24
CA GLU A 38 -1.92 18.91 -14.05
C GLU A 38 -3.16 18.48 -13.24
N ASN A 39 -3.34 17.18 -13.00
CA ASN A 39 -4.49 16.69 -12.23
C ASN A 39 -4.20 16.73 -10.71
N SER A 40 -5.07 17.41 -9.96
CA SER A 40 -4.96 17.44 -8.50
C SER A 40 -5.31 16.10 -7.84
N ASN A 41 -6.21 15.32 -8.46
CA ASN A 41 -6.73 14.07 -7.93
C ASN A 41 -6.24 12.88 -8.77
N VAL A 42 -4.99 12.48 -8.54
CA VAL A 42 -4.41 11.28 -9.14
C VAL A 42 -4.68 10.07 -8.25
N SER A 43 -5.14 8.97 -8.83
CA SER A 43 -5.41 7.72 -8.12
C SER A 43 -4.15 7.21 -7.39
N LEU A 44 -4.30 6.75 -6.15
CA LEU A 44 -3.19 6.24 -5.33
C LEU A 44 -2.44 5.08 -5.99
N ASP A 45 -3.12 4.25 -6.78
CA ASP A 45 -2.53 3.15 -7.53
C ASP A 45 -1.45 3.62 -8.51
N ILE A 46 -1.76 4.68 -9.29
CA ILE A 46 -0.83 5.30 -10.23
C ILE A 46 0.37 5.90 -9.48
N VAL A 47 0.11 6.55 -8.35
CA VAL A 47 1.17 7.14 -7.52
C VAL A 47 2.14 6.07 -7.02
N LEU A 48 1.60 4.96 -6.50
CA LEU A 48 2.41 3.85 -6.01
C LEU A 48 3.19 3.19 -7.15
N GLN A 49 2.58 3.03 -8.32
CA GLN A 49 3.23 2.47 -9.49
C GLN A 49 4.41 3.36 -9.93
N ILE A 50 4.23 4.68 -9.98
CA ILE A 50 5.31 5.62 -10.30
C ILE A 50 6.40 5.56 -9.24
N GLY A 51 6.03 5.56 -7.95
CA GLY A 51 6.99 5.52 -6.83
C GLY A 51 7.90 4.30 -6.88
N LYS A 52 7.35 3.14 -7.25
CA LYS A 52 8.14 1.92 -7.49
C LYS A 52 9.11 2.06 -8.65
N ILE A 53 8.75 2.77 -9.72
CA ILE A 53 9.60 2.97 -10.90
C ILE A 53 10.76 3.92 -10.60
N ILE A 54 10.48 5.01 -9.86
CA ILE A 54 11.49 6.03 -9.55
C ILE A 54 12.19 5.81 -8.20
N HIS A 55 11.91 4.69 -7.52
CA HIS A 55 12.40 4.36 -6.18
C HIS A 55 12.20 5.49 -5.15
N TYR A 56 11.02 6.10 -5.18
CA TYR A 56 10.67 7.24 -4.33
C TYR A 56 9.47 6.93 -3.46
N ASP A 57 9.59 7.23 -2.17
CA ASP A 57 8.53 7.07 -1.19
C ASP A 57 7.68 8.35 -1.08
N PHE A 58 6.44 8.28 -1.58
CA PHE A 58 5.48 9.38 -1.52
C PHE A 58 4.77 9.53 -0.16
N THR A 59 5.13 8.72 0.83
CA THR A 59 4.43 8.63 2.13
C THR A 59 4.49 9.92 2.95
N ASP A 60 5.57 10.69 2.83
CA ASP A 60 5.74 11.94 3.56
C ASP A 60 4.94 13.10 2.92
N GLU A 61 4.86 13.11 1.59
CA GLU A 61 4.25 14.22 0.84
C GLU A 61 2.74 14.07 0.66
N ILE A 62 2.24 12.82 0.65
CA ILE A 62 0.83 12.51 0.46
C ILE A 62 0.25 12.03 1.78
N LYS A 63 -0.59 12.87 2.40
CA LYS A 63 -1.16 12.60 3.73
C LYS A 63 -1.98 11.31 3.77
N GLU A 64 -2.59 10.90 2.66
CA GLU A 64 -3.36 9.64 2.58
C GLU A 64 -2.49 8.38 2.69
N PHE A 65 -1.18 8.47 2.42
CA PHE A 65 -0.25 7.36 2.67
C PHE A 65 0.26 7.34 4.11
N SER A 66 0.13 8.45 4.86
CA SER A 66 0.53 8.50 6.25
C SER A 66 -0.27 7.47 7.06
N PRO A 67 0.39 6.60 7.84
CA PRO A 67 -0.31 5.64 8.69
C PRO A 67 -1.20 6.34 9.72
N SER A 68 -0.98 7.63 9.97
CA SER A 68 -1.79 8.49 10.84
C SER A 68 -3.14 8.90 10.25
N GLN A 69 -3.36 8.89 8.93
CA GLN A 69 -4.70 9.08 8.35
C GLN A 69 -5.50 7.78 8.20
N ARG A 70 -4.88 6.60 8.30
CA ARG A 70 -5.64 5.34 8.49
C ARG A 70 -6.37 5.29 9.84
N VAL A 71 -6.07 6.22 10.75
CA VAL A 71 -6.68 6.31 12.08
C VAL A 71 -7.99 7.11 12.09
N ILE A 72 -8.32 7.87 11.04
CA ILE A 72 -9.45 8.83 11.11
C ILE A 72 -10.66 8.43 10.25
N GLU A 73 -10.52 7.51 9.29
CA GLU A 73 -11.67 6.98 8.51
C GLU A 73 -11.75 5.44 8.51
N LYS A 74 -11.28 4.82 9.59
CA LYS A 74 -11.74 3.47 9.98
C LYS A 74 -12.45 3.60 11.31
N SER A 75 -13.78 3.47 11.27
CA SER A 75 -14.60 3.22 12.44
C SER A 75 -13.89 2.27 13.42
N PRO A 76 -13.83 2.56 14.73
CA PRO A 76 -13.14 1.74 15.74
C PRO A 76 -13.65 0.30 15.91
N LEU A 77 -14.57 -0.17 15.05
CA LEU A 77 -15.21 -1.47 15.18
C LEU A 77 -14.53 -2.58 14.35
N ASP A 78 -13.85 -2.26 13.25
CA ASP A 78 -13.39 -3.29 12.30
C ASP A 78 -12.02 -3.90 12.64
N SER A 79 -11.12 -3.14 13.29
CA SER A 79 -9.78 -3.65 13.66
C SER A 79 -9.79 -4.67 14.80
N LYS A 80 -10.86 -4.71 15.61
CA LYS A 80 -11.07 -5.78 16.59
C LYS A 80 -11.51 -7.09 15.93
N LYS A 81 -12.27 -7.02 14.84
CA LYS A 81 -12.86 -8.21 14.22
C LYS A 81 -11.80 -9.03 13.48
N GLU A 82 -10.94 -8.35 12.71
CA GLU A 82 -9.86 -9.00 11.96
C GLU A 82 -8.79 -9.62 12.88
N ASN A 83 -8.43 -8.95 13.98
CA ASN A 83 -7.53 -9.53 14.99
C ASN A 83 -8.20 -10.69 15.75
N SER A 84 -9.50 -10.57 16.08
CA SER A 84 -10.24 -11.64 16.75
C SER A 84 -10.33 -12.90 15.89
N ASP A 85 -10.57 -12.74 14.59
CA ASP A 85 -10.65 -13.88 13.66
C ASP A 85 -9.28 -14.55 13.51
N ALA A 86 -8.20 -13.78 13.35
CA ALA A 86 -6.84 -14.32 13.28
C ALA A 86 -6.44 -15.04 14.58
N GLU A 87 -6.78 -14.49 15.73
CA GLU A 87 -6.48 -15.05 17.05
C GLU A 87 -7.32 -16.30 17.35
N TYR A 88 -8.59 -16.32 16.91
CA TYR A 88 -9.46 -17.48 16.99
C TYR A 88 -8.90 -18.68 16.19
N TRP A 89 -8.51 -18.45 14.94
CA TRP A 89 -7.95 -19.51 14.09
C TRP A 89 -6.58 -19.98 14.58
N LYS A 90 -5.74 -19.07 15.10
CA LYS A 90 -4.46 -19.40 15.74
C LYS A 90 -4.67 -20.33 16.94
N ASN A 91 -5.58 -19.99 17.85
CA ASN A 91 -5.84 -20.81 19.03
C ASN A 91 -6.44 -22.17 18.67
N LYS A 92 -7.33 -22.23 17.67
CA LYS A 92 -7.90 -23.49 17.18
C LYS A 92 -6.84 -24.42 16.60
N TYR A 93 -5.90 -23.88 15.83
CA TYR A 93 -4.76 -24.63 15.30
C TYR A 93 -3.85 -25.16 16.43
N LEU A 94 -3.56 -24.31 17.42
CA LEU A 94 -2.69 -24.66 18.54
C LEU A 94 -3.26 -25.82 19.36
N LYS A 95 -4.57 -25.76 19.66
CA LYS A 95 -5.27 -26.82 20.40
C LYS A 95 -5.23 -28.16 19.66
N LEU A 96 -5.44 -28.15 18.34
CA LEU A 96 -5.40 -29.36 17.53
C LEU A 96 -4.01 -30.00 17.55
N LEU A 97 -2.96 -29.17 17.55
CA LEU A 97 -1.57 -29.61 17.59
C LEU A 97 -1.20 -30.20 18.95
N GLU A 98 -1.71 -29.63 20.04
CA GLU A 98 -1.58 -30.19 21.39
C GLU A 98 -2.29 -31.55 21.51
N GLU A 99 -3.56 -31.64 21.11
CA GLU A 99 -4.33 -32.91 21.14
C GLU A 99 -3.64 -34.00 20.31
N TYR A 100 -3.14 -33.66 19.13
CA TYR A 100 -2.38 -34.60 18.30
C TYR A 100 -1.08 -35.06 18.98
N ASN A 101 -0.35 -34.14 19.60
CA ASN A 101 0.90 -34.46 20.30
C ASN A 101 0.64 -35.34 21.54
N ASP A 102 -0.47 -35.16 22.23
CA ASP A 102 -0.85 -36.00 23.37
C ASP A 102 -1.28 -37.40 22.94
N LEU A 103 -2.00 -37.53 21.82
CA LEU A 103 -2.29 -38.84 21.21
C LEU A 103 -1.02 -39.57 20.79
N LEU A 104 -0.03 -38.85 20.24
CA LEU A 104 1.27 -39.42 19.89
C LEU A 104 2.05 -39.89 21.12
N LYS A 105 1.97 -39.16 22.24
CA LYS A 105 2.59 -39.56 23.51
C LYS A 105 1.91 -40.77 24.15
N LEU A 106 0.58 -40.89 24.04
CA LEU A 106 -0.20 -42.02 24.54
C LEU A 106 0.03 -43.32 23.76
N LYS A 107 0.49 -43.22 22.50
CA LYS A 107 0.78 -44.36 21.63
C LYS A 107 2.21 -44.91 21.81
N LYS A 108 2.98 -44.36 22.74
CA LYS A 108 4.35 -44.76 23.08
C LYS A 108 4.38 -45.46 24.43
#